data_AF-A0A5C5VK67-F1
#
_entry.id   AF-A0A5C5VK67-F1
#
_cell.length_a   1.000
_cell.length_b   1.000
_cell.length_c   1.000
_cell.angle_alpha   90.00
_cell.angle_beta   90.00
_cell.angle_gamma   90.00
#
_symmetry.space_group_name_H-M   'P 1'
#
loop_
_entity.id
_entity.type
_entity.pdbx_description
1 polymer ?
#
loop_
_entity_poly.entity_id
_entity_poly.type
_entity_poly.pdbx_seq_one_letter_code
_entity_poly.pdbx_strand_id
1 'polypeptide(L)'
;MPNFRRYFLPGGTFFFTLVTQRRRPIFSDRSATKLLGDCLRECQELWPFEVHAIVLLPDHLHTIWTVPKEDDDYSRCWSWTKRKFTQRWLAAGGREQRVSSARQKEGRRGVWQARFWEHTIKDEDDFERHFDYIHYNPVKHGLVKCLSDWLASSFHRWVTAGVYHRNWACGERGLALEFRDIPGLDRRVVASRSISAGTACPTLDGDEGRLTNRPQPASLRCASRG
;
A
#
# COMPACT_ATOMS: atom_id res chain seq x y z
N MET A 1 -0.74 28.82 -8.41
CA MET A 1 0.09 27.69 -7.94
C MET A 1 -0.60 27.10 -6.72
N PRO A 2 -0.78 25.77 -6.59
CA PRO A 2 -1.26 25.22 -5.34
C PRO A 2 -0.19 25.35 -4.25
N ASN A 3 -0.52 26.05 -3.16
CA ASN A 3 0.31 26.24 -1.95
C ASN A 3 0.28 24.99 -1.07
N PHE A 4 0.74 23.87 -1.62
CA PHE A 4 0.81 22.61 -0.89
C PHE A 4 2.17 22.50 -0.19
N ARG A 5 2.15 22.46 1.15
CA ARG A 5 3.33 22.31 2.01
C ARG A 5 3.37 20.88 2.54
N ARG A 6 4.47 20.19 2.28
CA ARG A 6 4.70 18.84 2.80
C ARG A 6 4.75 18.85 4.31
N TYR A 7 4.08 17.88 4.91
CA TYR A 7 4.18 17.64 6.34
C TYR A 7 5.14 16.48 6.58
N PHE A 8 6.23 16.76 7.30
CA PHE A 8 7.26 15.78 7.66
C PHE A 8 7.12 15.52 9.15
N LEU A 9 6.82 14.28 9.50
CA LEU A 9 6.62 13.83 10.87
C LEU A 9 7.38 12.52 11.04
N PRO A 10 8.50 12.50 11.79
CA PRO A 10 9.21 11.26 12.08
C PRO A 10 8.29 10.28 12.81
N GLY A 11 8.31 9.01 12.42
CA GLY A 11 7.37 8.01 12.91
C GLY A 11 5.95 8.16 12.35
N GLY A 12 5.73 9.14 11.47
CA GLY A 12 4.42 9.47 10.94
C GLY A 12 3.89 8.43 9.95
N THR A 13 2.56 8.36 9.87
CA THR A 13 1.86 7.54 8.88
C THR A 13 1.24 8.45 7.82
N PHE A 14 1.40 8.09 6.55
CA PHE A 14 1.08 8.95 5.42
C PHE A 14 0.36 8.15 4.33
N PHE A 15 -0.74 8.72 3.83
CA PHE A 15 -1.42 8.27 2.63
C PHE A 15 -0.87 9.04 1.41
N PHE A 16 -0.52 8.32 0.34
CA PHE A 16 0.05 8.88 -0.87
C PHE A 16 -0.77 8.58 -2.10
N THR A 17 -0.75 9.52 -3.05
CA THR A 17 -1.23 9.32 -4.42
C THR A 17 -0.13 9.66 -5.41
N LEU A 18 0.25 8.68 -6.23
CA LEU A 18 1.20 8.86 -7.34
C LEU A 18 0.50 8.64 -8.67
N VAL A 19 0.62 9.60 -9.57
CA VAL A 19 -0.07 9.59 -10.87
C VAL A 19 0.95 9.57 -12.01
N THR A 20 0.68 8.78 -13.05
CA THR A 20 1.49 8.79 -14.28
C THR A 20 1.26 10.08 -15.07
N GLN A 21 2.22 10.46 -15.90
CA GLN A 21 2.13 11.69 -16.68
C GLN A 21 0.92 11.64 -17.62
N ARG A 22 0.04 12.64 -17.52
CA ARG A 22 -1.23 12.71 -18.27
C ARG A 22 -2.10 11.47 -18.09
N ARG A 23 -2.05 10.83 -16.91
CA ARG A 23 -2.88 9.67 -16.58
C ARG A 23 -2.77 8.53 -17.62
N ARG A 24 -1.55 8.27 -18.09
CA ARG A 24 -1.31 7.17 -19.01
C ARG A 24 -1.41 5.82 -18.29
N PRO A 25 -2.06 4.82 -18.88
CA PRO A 25 -2.32 3.55 -18.23
C PRO A 25 -1.08 2.62 -18.24
N ILE A 26 0.04 3.08 -17.70
CA ILE A 26 1.32 2.33 -17.70
C ILE A 26 1.18 1.01 -16.92
N PHE A 27 0.42 0.98 -15.83
CA PHE A 27 0.25 -0.20 -14.99
C PHE A 27 -0.78 -1.20 -15.50
N SER A 28 -1.42 -0.92 -16.65
CA SER A 28 -2.12 -1.97 -17.40
C SER A 28 -1.15 -3.05 -17.92
N ASP A 29 0.14 -2.71 -18.05
CA ASP A 29 1.20 -3.67 -18.30
C ASP A 29 1.64 -4.33 -16.98
N ARG A 30 1.54 -5.67 -16.92
CA ARG A 30 1.97 -6.46 -15.76
C ARG A 30 3.47 -6.33 -15.50
N SER A 31 4.29 -6.13 -16.54
CA SER A 31 5.73 -5.92 -16.39
C SER A 31 6.02 -4.62 -15.66
N ALA A 32 5.25 -3.55 -15.92
CA ALA A 32 5.36 -2.28 -15.22
C ALA A 32 4.95 -2.42 -13.75
N THR A 33 3.87 -3.15 -13.47
CA THR A 33 3.43 -3.43 -12.08
C THR A 33 4.51 -4.17 -11.30
N LYS A 34 5.10 -5.24 -11.87
CA LYS A 34 6.19 -5.98 -11.25
C LYS A 34 7.41 -5.09 -11.02
N LEU A 35 7.81 -4.34 -12.04
CA LEU A 35 8.95 -3.44 -11.99
C LEU A 35 8.82 -2.37 -10.89
N LEU A 36 7.62 -1.82 -10.70
CA LEU A 36 7.39 -0.86 -9.62
C LEU A 36 7.52 -1.52 -8.25
N GLY A 37 6.97 -2.74 -8.08
CA GLY A 37 7.13 -3.52 -6.87
C GLY A 37 8.61 -3.81 -6.53
N ASP A 38 9.41 -4.17 -7.54
CA ASP A 38 10.85 -4.37 -7.39
C ASP A 38 11.55 -3.08 -6.95
N CYS A 39 11.22 -1.94 -7.58
CA CYS A 39 11.78 -0.65 -7.17
C CYS A 39 11.35 -0.23 -5.76
N LEU A 40 10.14 -0.55 -5.32
CA LEU A 40 9.72 -0.23 -3.95
C LEU A 40 10.47 -1.07 -2.92
N ARG A 41 10.63 -2.38 -3.16
CA ARG A 41 11.41 -3.27 -2.27
C ARG A 41 12.86 -2.84 -2.15
N GLU A 42 13.54 -2.57 -3.27
CA GLU A 42 14.92 -2.06 -3.24
C GLU A 42 15.02 -0.70 -2.51
N CYS A 43 13.99 0.14 -2.63
CA CYS A 43 13.95 1.41 -1.89
C CYS A 43 13.80 1.19 -0.38
N GLN A 44 13.01 0.20 0.04
CA GLN A 44 12.83 -0.18 1.45
C GLN A 44 14.11 -0.74 2.06
N GLU A 45 14.97 -1.41 1.28
CA GLU A 45 16.29 -1.87 1.73
C GLU A 45 17.25 -0.69 2.02
N LEU A 46 17.13 0.41 1.26
CA LEU A 46 17.97 1.60 1.44
C LEU A 46 17.45 2.51 2.55
N TRP A 47 16.13 2.67 2.63
CA TRP A 47 15.43 3.52 3.59
C TRP A 47 14.21 2.75 4.08
N PRO A 48 14.28 2.15 5.28
CA PRO A 48 13.17 1.37 5.81
C PRO A 48 11.90 2.22 5.93
N PHE A 49 10.77 1.64 5.53
CA PHE A 49 9.43 2.14 5.84
C PHE A 49 8.46 0.97 5.75
N GLU A 50 7.39 1.03 6.53
CA GLU A 50 6.34 0.03 6.51
C GLU A 50 5.30 0.36 5.45
N VAL A 51 4.83 -0.65 4.70
CA VAL A 51 3.74 -0.51 3.72
C VAL A 51 2.49 -1.20 4.25
N HIS A 52 1.55 -0.41 4.76
CA HIS A 52 0.28 -0.88 5.33
C HIS A 52 -0.71 -1.30 4.24
N ALA A 53 -0.84 -0.48 3.20
CA ALA A 53 -1.73 -0.78 2.08
C ALA A 53 -1.16 -0.20 0.79
N ILE A 54 -1.44 -0.87 -0.34
CA ILE A 54 -1.11 -0.39 -1.68
C ILE A 54 -2.11 -0.93 -2.71
N VAL A 55 -2.49 -0.09 -3.67
CA VAL A 55 -3.22 -0.48 -4.88
C VAL A 55 -2.59 0.22 -6.07
N LEU A 56 -2.38 -0.51 -7.16
CA LEU A 56 -2.07 0.06 -8.46
C LEU A 56 -3.33 -0.01 -9.32
N LEU A 57 -3.72 1.15 -9.84
CA LEU A 57 -4.69 1.33 -10.91
C LEU A 57 -3.94 1.54 -12.22
N PRO A 58 -4.59 1.47 -13.40
CA PRO A 58 -3.90 1.60 -14.68
C PRO A 58 -2.94 2.79 -14.78
N ASP A 59 -3.32 3.96 -14.24
CA ASP A 59 -2.63 5.23 -14.42
C ASP A 59 -2.16 5.91 -13.11
N HIS A 60 -2.39 5.30 -11.96
CA HIS A 60 -1.98 5.83 -10.67
C HIS A 60 -1.93 4.73 -9.61
N LEU A 61 -1.40 5.06 -8.45
CA LEU A 61 -1.43 4.21 -7.27
C LEU A 61 -1.82 5.00 -6.04
N HIS A 62 -2.32 4.27 -5.05
CA HIS A 62 -2.52 4.76 -3.70
C HIS A 62 -1.80 3.84 -2.71
N THR A 63 -1.22 4.40 -1.66
CA THR A 63 -0.52 3.61 -0.63
C THR A 63 -0.47 4.32 0.72
N ILE A 64 -0.42 3.55 1.82
CA ILE A 64 -0.15 4.07 3.17
C ILE A 64 1.20 3.56 3.62
N TRP A 65 2.08 4.48 4.02
CA TRP A 65 3.36 4.15 4.63
C TRP A 65 3.48 4.68 6.05
N THR A 66 4.23 3.98 6.89
CA THR A 66 4.78 4.53 8.13
C THR A 66 6.29 4.64 7.98
N VAL A 67 6.82 5.84 8.22
CA VAL A 67 8.27 6.08 8.20
C VAL A 67 8.87 5.87 9.61
N PRO A 68 10.16 5.54 9.74
CA PRO A 68 10.82 5.39 11.04
C PRO A 68 10.80 6.69 11.87
N LYS A 69 11.01 6.59 13.18
CA LYS A 69 11.07 7.77 14.07
C LYS A 69 12.31 8.63 13.83
N GLU A 70 13.28 8.08 13.14
CA GLU A 70 14.59 8.67 12.87
C GLU A 70 14.66 9.25 11.44
N ASP A 71 13.65 9.04 10.60
CA ASP A 71 13.62 9.49 9.19
C ASP A 71 12.22 9.97 8.83
N ASP A 72 12.08 11.24 8.42
CA ASP A 72 10.84 11.80 7.93
C ASP A 72 10.83 11.98 6.40
N ASP A 73 11.94 11.72 5.68
CA ASP A 73 12.09 12.04 4.27
C ASP A 73 11.54 10.96 3.33
N TYR A 74 10.22 10.72 3.41
CA TYR A 74 9.50 9.92 2.41
C TYR A 74 9.65 10.46 0.97
N SER A 75 10.02 11.75 0.83
CA SER A 75 10.20 12.38 -0.47
C SER A 75 11.42 11.85 -1.22
N ARG A 76 12.48 11.47 -0.49
CA ARG A 76 13.64 10.77 -1.03
C ARG A 76 13.27 9.41 -1.60
N CYS A 77 12.48 8.62 -0.87
CA CYS A 77 11.99 7.32 -1.35
C CYS A 77 11.22 7.47 -2.66
N TRP A 78 10.24 8.37 -2.70
CA TRP A 78 9.50 8.61 -3.94
C TRP A 78 10.35 9.11 -5.10
N SER A 79 11.31 9.99 -4.83
CA SER A 79 12.22 10.51 -5.87
C SER A 79 13.10 9.38 -6.45
N TRP A 80 13.61 8.52 -5.58
CA TRP A 80 14.42 7.37 -5.97
C TRP A 80 13.60 6.33 -6.76
N THR A 81 12.44 5.91 -6.24
CA THR A 81 11.56 4.93 -6.89
C THR A 81 11.13 5.44 -8.26
N LYS A 82 10.68 6.69 -8.37
CA LYS A 82 10.25 7.27 -9.66
C LYS A 82 11.40 7.30 -10.67
N ARG A 83 12.61 7.63 -10.24
CA ARG A 83 13.80 7.64 -11.08
C ARG A 83 14.16 6.24 -11.58
N LYS A 84 14.29 5.27 -10.66
CA LYS A 84 14.67 3.88 -10.99
C LYS A 84 13.63 3.19 -11.85
N PHE A 85 12.36 3.35 -11.52
CA PHE A 85 11.26 2.87 -12.36
C PHE A 85 11.36 3.45 -13.77
N THR A 86 11.50 4.77 -13.90
CA THR A 86 11.61 5.44 -15.21
C THR A 86 12.77 4.89 -16.02
N GLN A 87 13.95 4.75 -15.42
CA GLN A 87 15.14 4.23 -16.11
C GLN A 87 14.92 2.81 -16.63
N ARG A 88 14.44 1.91 -15.77
CA ARG A 88 14.24 0.50 -16.11
C ARG A 88 13.07 0.30 -17.08
N TRP A 89 11.98 1.04 -16.92
CA TRP A 89 10.81 1.00 -17.80
C TRP A 89 11.21 1.34 -19.24
N LEU A 90 11.97 2.42 -19.41
CA LEU A 90 12.42 2.86 -20.73
C LEU A 90 13.47 1.93 -21.33
N ALA A 91 14.39 1.39 -20.52
CA ALA A 91 15.35 0.40 -20.97
C ALA A 91 14.69 -0.90 -21.47
N ALA A 92 13.54 -1.26 -20.89
CA ALA A 92 12.72 -2.40 -21.31
C ALA A 92 11.79 -2.09 -22.51
N GLY A 93 11.96 -0.94 -23.19
CA GLY A 93 11.13 -0.55 -24.34
C GLY A 93 9.80 0.13 -23.98
N GLY A 94 9.59 0.43 -22.70
CA GLY A 94 8.45 1.20 -22.22
C GLY A 94 8.40 2.61 -22.83
N ARG A 95 7.19 3.16 -22.95
CA ARG A 95 6.96 4.49 -23.54
C ARG A 95 6.73 5.55 -22.47
N GLU A 96 7.10 6.79 -22.79
CA GLU A 96 6.79 7.98 -21.98
C GLU A 96 6.01 9.02 -22.80
N GLN A 97 5.45 10.00 -22.11
CA GLN A 97 4.83 11.15 -22.77
C GLN A 97 5.87 12.19 -23.19
N ARG A 98 5.58 12.89 -24.29
CA ARG A 98 6.36 14.07 -24.67
C ARG A 98 6.24 15.14 -23.57
N VAL A 99 7.37 15.69 -23.16
CA VAL A 99 7.45 16.84 -22.26
C VAL A 99 8.00 18.05 -23.00
N SER A 100 7.76 19.25 -22.47
CA SER A 100 8.26 20.50 -23.07
C SER A 100 9.78 20.53 -23.15
N SER A 101 10.33 21.29 -24.10
CA SER A 101 11.79 21.46 -24.26
C SER A 101 12.47 21.94 -22.97
N ALA A 102 11.85 22.85 -22.23
CA ALA A 102 12.33 23.28 -20.92
C ALA A 102 12.46 22.11 -19.91
N ARG A 103 11.43 21.25 -19.82
CA ARG A 103 11.47 20.06 -18.94
C ARG A 103 12.52 19.06 -19.39
N GLN A 104 12.75 18.90 -20.68
CA GLN A 104 13.80 18.01 -21.20
C GLN A 104 15.19 18.51 -20.80
N LYS A 105 15.45 19.82 -20.90
CA LYS A 105 16.71 20.43 -20.46
C LYS A 105 16.99 20.22 -18.96
N GLU A 106 15.95 20.15 -18.15
CA GLU A 106 16.02 19.82 -16.72
C GLU A 106 16.13 18.31 -16.43
N GLY A 107 16.28 17.47 -17.47
CA GLY A 107 16.31 16.01 -17.33
C GLY A 107 14.99 15.38 -16.88
N ARG A 108 13.88 16.14 -16.88
CA ARG A 108 12.56 15.62 -16.47
C ARG A 108 11.97 14.74 -17.56
N ARG A 109 11.52 13.56 -17.15
CA ARG A 109 10.88 12.55 -18.01
C ARG A 109 9.36 12.64 -17.99
N GLY A 110 8.72 12.02 -18.98
CA GLY A 110 7.27 12.03 -19.17
C GLY A 110 6.58 10.75 -18.72
N VAL A 111 7.14 10.03 -17.75
CA VAL A 111 6.54 8.82 -17.17
C VAL A 111 5.58 9.18 -16.03
N TRP A 112 6.00 10.08 -15.14
CA TRP A 112 5.25 10.46 -13.94
C TRP A 112 4.75 11.89 -14.01
N GLN A 113 3.60 12.16 -13.38
CA GLN A 113 3.24 13.53 -13.03
C GLN A 113 4.30 14.13 -12.10
N ALA A 114 4.49 15.45 -12.19
CA ALA A 114 5.35 16.18 -11.28
C ALA A 114 4.79 16.09 -9.85
N ARG A 115 5.69 15.95 -8.87
CA ARG A 115 5.35 15.72 -7.44
C ARG A 115 4.48 14.45 -7.25
N PHE A 116 3.92 14.34 -6.07
CA PHE A 116 2.93 13.37 -5.63
C PHE A 116 2.04 14.12 -4.62
N TRP A 117 0.88 13.56 -4.30
CA TRP A 117 0.03 14.09 -3.25
C TRP A 117 0.22 13.24 -2.00
N GLU A 118 0.22 13.88 -0.83
CA GLU A 118 0.22 13.19 0.47
C GLU A 118 -0.82 13.75 1.44
N HIS A 119 -1.20 12.92 2.39
CA HIS A 119 -1.99 13.27 3.56
C HIS A 119 -1.43 12.54 4.79
N THR A 120 -1.16 13.30 5.85
CA THR A 120 -0.72 12.72 7.12
C THR A 120 -1.92 12.16 7.86
N ILE A 121 -1.87 10.86 8.15
CA ILE A 121 -2.88 10.17 8.94
C ILE A 121 -2.81 10.67 10.38
N LYS A 122 -3.96 11.08 10.91
CA LYS A 122 -4.05 11.77 12.20
C LYS A 122 -4.39 10.86 13.37
N ASP A 123 -5.18 9.83 13.10
CA ASP A 123 -5.74 8.91 14.07
C ASP A 123 -6.11 7.57 13.39
N GLU A 124 -6.57 6.63 14.20
CA GLU A 124 -6.94 5.27 13.77
C GLU A 124 -8.15 5.27 12.83
N ASP A 125 -9.17 6.08 13.10
CA ASP A 125 -10.33 6.19 12.21
C ASP A 125 -9.92 6.71 10.81
N ASP A 126 -8.98 7.66 10.76
CA ASP A 126 -8.43 8.17 9.51
C ASP A 126 -7.58 7.13 8.78
N PHE A 127 -6.82 6.32 9.52
CA PHE A 127 -6.09 5.19 8.97
C PHE A 127 -7.04 4.19 8.31
N GLU A 128 -8.05 3.71 9.04
CA GLU A 128 -9.00 2.70 8.57
C GLU A 128 -9.74 3.18 7.31
N ARG A 129 -10.19 4.44 7.29
CA ARG A 129 -10.83 5.03 6.11
C ARG A 129 -9.92 5.01 4.88
N HIS A 130 -8.65 5.40 5.02
CA HIS A 130 -7.72 5.41 3.90
C HIS A 130 -7.30 3.99 3.48
N PHE A 131 -7.21 3.08 4.44
CA PHE A 131 -6.88 1.68 4.22
C PHE A 131 -7.97 0.99 3.39
N ASP A 132 -9.24 1.16 3.79
CA ASP A 132 -10.40 0.70 3.01
C ASP A 132 -10.49 1.38 1.65
N TYR A 133 -10.20 2.69 1.59
CA TYR A 133 -10.22 3.46 0.35
C TYR A 133 -9.26 2.89 -0.71
N ILE A 134 -8.04 2.54 -0.29
CA ILE A 134 -7.04 1.93 -1.15
C ILE A 134 -7.58 0.64 -1.76
N HIS A 135 -8.07 -0.28 -0.92
CA HIS A 135 -8.49 -1.58 -1.40
C HIS A 135 -9.78 -1.50 -2.23
N TYR A 136 -10.71 -0.60 -1.91
CA TYR A 136 -11.95 -0.40 -2.65
C TYR A 136 -11.78 0.26 -4.02
N ASN A 137 -10.63 0.90 -4.26
CA ASN A 137 -10.43 1.76 -5.42
C ASN A 137 -10.69 1.11 -6.80
N PRO A 138 -10.31 -0.16 -7.05
CA PRO A 138 -10.60 -0.82 -8.31
C PRO A 138 -12.10 -0.94 -8.59
N VAL A 139 -12.93 -1.20 -7.56
CA VAL A 139 -14.40 -1.23 -7.68
C VAL A 139 -14.94 0.18 -7.91
N LYS A 140 -14.46 1.17 -7.15
CA LYS A 140 -14.83 2.59 -7.33
C LYS A 140 -14.62 3.07 -8.77
N HIS A 141 -13.54 2.63 -9.41
CA HIS A 141 -13.20 2.99 -10.78
C HIS A 141 -13.86 2.08 -11.84
N GLY A 142 -14.72 1.14 -11.43
CA GLY A 142 -15.43 0.23 -12.33
C GLY A 142 -14.50 -0.77 -13.04
N LEU A 143 -13.30 -1.02 -12.51
CA LEU A 143 -12.32 -1.92 -13.12
C LEU A 143 -12.66 -3.40 -12.87
N VAL A 144 -13.30 -3.69 -11.74
CA VAL A 144 -13.76 -5.03 -11.34
C VAL A 144 -15.08 -4.93 -10.58
N LYS A 145 -15.87 -6.01 -10.59
CA LYS A 145 -17.09 -6.15 -9.77
C LYS A 145 -16.81 -6.73 -8.38
N CYS A 146 -15.62 -7.31 -8.18
CA CYS A 146 -15.21 -7.93 -6.93
C CYS A 146 -13.71 -7.72 -6.72
N LEU A 147 -13.31 -7.37 -5.51
CA LEU A 147 -11.91 -7.04 -5.21
C LEU A 147 -10.98 -8.24 -5.26
N SER A 148 -11.50 -9.45 -5.08
CA SER A 148 -10.74 -10.68 -5.31
C SER A 148 -10.20 -10.80 -6.74
N ASP A 149 -10.77 -10.06 -7.69
CA ASP A 149 -10.35 -10.10 -9.09
C ASP A 149 -9.22 -9.11 -9.39
N TRP A 150 -8.90 -8.21 -8.45
CA TRP A 150 -7.83 -7.22 -8.62
C TRP A 150 -6.54 -7.64 -7.92
N LEU A 151 -5.62 -8.23 -8.68
CA LEU A 151 -4.35 -8.76 -8.15
C LEU A 151 -3.33 -7.68 -7.78
N ALA A 152 -3.40 -6.50 -8.41
CA ALA A 152 -2.43 -5.43 -8.21
C ALA A 152 -2.74 -4.59 -6.95
N SER A 153 -2.93 -5.26 -5.82
CA SER A 153 -3.19 -4.62 -4.52
C SER A 153 -2.74 -5.50 -3.35
N SER A 154 -2.59 -4.90 -2.17
CA SER A 154 -2.36 -5.62 -0.91
C SER A 154 -3.61 -6.29 -0.34
N PHE A 155 -4.78 -6.19 -0.99
CA PHE A 155 -6.04 -6.74 -0.48
C PHE A 155 -5.92 -8.23 -0.11
N HIS A 156 -5.30 -9.02 -0.99
CA HIS A 156 -5.13 -10.47 -0.79
C HIS A 156 -4.31 -10.82 0.45
N ARG A 157 -3.30 -10.00 0.79
CA ARG A 157 -2.53 -10.15 2.04
C ARG A 157 -3.45 -10.03 3.25
N TRP A 158 -4.34 -9.05 3.22
CA TRP A 158 -5.24 -8.74 4.32
C TRP A 158 -6.46 -9.68 4.40
N VAL A 159 -6.84 -10.32 3.29
CA VAL A 159 -7.75 -11.47 3.31
C VAL A 159 -7.11 -12.65 4.05
N THR A 160 -5.86 -12.99 3.72
CA THR A 160 -5.14 -14.09 4.39
C THR A 160 -4.92 -13.80 5.88
N ALA A 161 -4.69 -12.53 6.24
CA ALA A 161 -4.54 -12.10 7.64
C ALA A 161 -5.87 -12.02 8.42
N GLY A 162 -7.02 -12.29 7.78
CA GLY A 162 -8.34 -12.28 8.42
C GLY A 162 -8.97 -10.89 8.61
N VAL A 163 -8.35 -9.83 8.09
CA VAL A 163 -8.88 -8.45 8.18
C VAL A 163 -10.05 -8.26 7.22
N TYR A 164 -9.96 -8.78 6.00
CA TYR A 164 -11.06 -8.75 5.04
C TYR A 164 -11.63 -10.14 4.78
N HIS A 165 -12.95 -10.20 4.61
CA HIS A 165 -13.57 -11.33 3.93
C HIS A 165 -13.20 -11.31 2.44
N ARG A 166 -12.96 -12.48 1.83
CA ARG A 166 -12.60 -12.58 0.39
C ARG A 166 -13.60 -11.90 -0.55
N ASN A 167 -14.87 -11.86 -0.15
CA ASN A 167 -15.96 -11.24 -0.91
C ASN A 167 -16.31 -9.81 -0.45
N TRP A 168 -15.43 -9.18 0.34
CA TRP A 168 -15.64 -7.79 0.77
C TRP A 168 -15.75 -6.87 -0.46
N ALA A 169 -16.78 -6.01 -0.45
CA ALA A 169 -17.14 -5.12 -1.56
C ALA A 169 -17.36 -5.79 -2.94
N CYS A 170 -17.87 -7.02 -2.97
CA CYS A 170 -18.22 -7.73 -4.21
C CYS A 170 -19.71 -7.63 -4.58
N GLY A 171 -20.00 -7.43 -5.87
CA GLY A 171 -21.36 -7.44 -6.46
C GLY A 171 -21.92 -6.06 -6.81
N GLU A 172 -23.16 -6.02 -7.32
CA GLU A 172 -23.88 -4.76 -7.66
C GLU A 172 -24.18 -3.88 -6.44
N ARG A 173 -24.13 -4.49 -5.25
CA ARG A 173 -24.22 -3.84 -3.94
C ARG A 173 -22.82 -3.65 -3.33
N GLY A 174 -21.83 -3.25 -4.13
CA GLY A 174 -20.52 -2.87 -3.61
C GLY A 174 -20.75 -1.93 -2.43
N LEU A 175 -20.30 -2.34 -1.23
CA LEU A 175 -20.47 -1.57 0.00
C LEU A 175 -20.08 -0.14 -0.31
N ALA A 176 -21.08 0.75 -0.30
CA ALA A 176 -20.85 2.13 -0.62
C ALA A 176 -20.15 2.73 0.60
N LEU A 177 -18.83 2.75 0.55
CA LEU A 177 -18.01 3.31 1.59
C LEU A 177 -18.18 4.82 1.53
N GLU A 178 -18.81 5.37 2.57
CA GLU A 178 -18.94 6.81 2.80
C GLU A 178 -17.57 7.40 3.13
N PHE A 179 -16.75 7.68 2.12
CA PHE A 179 -15.52 8.46 2.28
C PHE A 179 -15.85 9.95 2.36
N ARG A 180 -16.62 10.36 3.38
CA ARG A 180 -16.81 11.78 3.64
C ARG A 180 -15.46 12.32 4.14
N ASP A 181 -14.96 13.32 3.42
CA ASP A 181 -13.83 14.17 3.76
C ASP A 181 -12.42 13.55 3.72
N ILE A 182 -12.08 12.74 2.70
CA ILE A 182 -10.68 12.60 2.28
C ILE A 182 -10.32 13.78 1.37
N PRO A 183 -9.51 14.77 1.83
CA PRO A 183 -9.18 15.93 1.01
C PRO A 183 -8.49 15.51 -0.29
N GLY A 184 -8.86 16.10 -1.44
CA GLY A 184 -8.26 15.77 -2.73
C GLY A 184 -8.88 14.56 -3.47
N LEU A 185 -9.95 13.99 -2.92
CA LEU A 185 -10.68 12.87 -3.49
C LEU A 185 -12.09 13.30 -3.94
N ASP A 186 -12.52 12.89 -5.12
CA ASP A 186 -13.80 13.32 -5.73
C ASP A 186 -14.99 13.11 -4.77
N ARG A 187 -15.74 14.19 -4.54
CA ARG A 187 -16.84 14.30 -3.58
C ARG A 187 -18.11 13.66 -4.16
N ARG A 188 -18.24 12.34 -4.06
CA ARG A 188 -19.55 11.68 -4.22
C ARG A 188 -19.75 10.63 -3.14
N VAL A 189 -20.90 10.76 -2.47
CA VAL A 189 -21.43 10.00 -1.34
C VAL A 189 -22.53 9.07 -1.86
N VAL A 190 -22.61 7.83 -1.38
CA VAL A 190 -23.86 7.03 -1.39
C VAL A 190 -23.93 6.12 -0.15
N ALA A 191 -25.05 6.23 0.58
CA ALA A 191 -25.71 5.41 1.61
C ALA A 191 -24.93 4.49 2.62
N SER A 192 -24.86 5.00 3.86
CA SER A 192 -25.03 4.45 5.25
C SER A 192 -24.90 2.95 5.63
N ARG A 193 -24.26 2.74 6.79
CA ARG A 193 -23.88 1.49 7.51
C ARG A 193 -24.97 0.78 8.34
N SER A 194 -24.69 -0.49 8.68
CA SER A 194 -24.90 -1.08 10.03
C SER A 194 -23.74 -2.02 10.37
N ILE A 195 -23.24 -1.96 11.61
CA ILE A 195 -22.03 -2.64 12.14
C ILE A 195 -22.44 -3.87 12.98
N SER A 196 -21.62 -4.92 13.01
CA SER A 196 -21.45 -5.73 14.23
C SER A 196 -19.96 -6.03 14.46
N ALA A 197 -19.53 -5.79 15.70
CA ALA A 197 -18.15 -5.61 16.13
C ALA A 197 -17.39 -6.92 16.42
N GLY A 198 -16.05 -6.80 16.43
CA GLY A 198 -15.15 -7.60 17.24
C GLY A 198 -14.09 -8.38 16.46
N THR A 199 -12.83 -7.98 16.54
CA THR A 199 -11.75 -8.75 17.22
C THR A 199 -10.39 -8.08 16.96
N ALA A 200 -9.59 -7.99 18.02
CA ALA A 200 -8.26 -7.40 18.08
C ALA A 200 -7.22 -8.12 17.19
N CYS A 201 -6.24 -7.35 16.70
CA CYS A 201 -5.07 -7.83 15.97
C CYS A 201 -4.25 -8.84 16.79
N PRO A 202 -3.82 -9.98 16.21
CA PRO A 202 -2.82 -10.84 16.83
C PRO A 202 -1.40 -10.33 16.52
N THR A 203 -0.60 -10.16 17.56
CA THR A 203 0.86 -10.01 17.50
C THR A 203 1.49 -11.33 17.04
N LEU A 204 2.32 -11.27 16.00
CA LEU A 204 3.14 -12.39 15.53
C LEU A 204 4.45 -12.42 16.32
N ASP A 205 4.57 -13.34 17.28
CA ASP A 205 5.86 -13.87 17.71
C ASP A 205 6.02 -15.26 17.10
N GLY A 206 7.04 -15.39 16.26
CA GLY A 206 7.46 -16.66 15.67
C GLY A 206 8.53 -17.34 16.52
N ASP A 207 8.52 -18.66 16.54
CA ASP A 207 9.74 -19.44 16.55
C ASP A 207 9.46 -20.86 16.01
N GLU A 208 9.98 -21.15 14.82
CA GLU A 208 10.11 -22.52 14.30
C GLU A 208 11.51 -23.02 14.63
N GLY A 209 11.62 -24.01 15.52
CA GLY A 209 12.87 -24.67 15.87
C GLY A 209 12.71 -26.18 16.02
N ARG A 210 13.18 -26.92 15.02
CA ARG A 210 13.06 -28.38 14.84
C ARG A 210 14.17 -29.16 15.57
N LEU A 211 13.79 -30.32 16.14
CA LEU A 211 14.59 -31.51 16.51
C LEU A 211 15.64 -31.39 17.65
N THR A 212 15.48 -32.19 18.72
CA THR A 212 16.41 -33.28 19.09
C THR A 212 15.91 -34.10 20.29
N ASN A 213 16.32 -35.37 20.31
CA ASN A 213 16.01 -36.43 21.27
C ASN A 213 16.67 -36.26 22.66
N ARG A 214 16.02 -36.90 23.66
CA ARG A 214 16.48 -37.37 25.01
C ARG A 214 16.13 -36.47 26.22
N PRO A 215 16.14 -37.00 27.45
CA PRO A 215 15.51 -38.22 27.98
C PRO A 215 14.60 -37.90 29.19
N GLN A 216 13.71 -38.83 29.56
CA GLN A 216 12.87 -38.70 30.76
C GLN A 216 13.72 -38.62 32.06
N PRO A 217 13.40 -37.73 33.02
CA PRO A 217 13.90 -37.84 34.37
C PRO A 217 13.03 -38.75 35.23
N ALA A 218 13.71 -39.48 36.10
CA ALA A 218 13.21 -40.49 37.02
C ALA A 218 12.14 -39.94 37.99
N SER A 219 11.06 -40.70 38.15
CA SER A 219 10.17 -40.58 39.30
C SER A 219 10.79 -41.27 40.51
N LEU A 220 10.82 -40.52 41.61
CA LEU A 220 11.30 -40.94 42.91
C LEU A 220 10.50 -42.11 43.46
N ARG A 221 11.26 -43.04 44.05
CA ARG A 221 10.81 -44.15 44.89
C ARG A 221 9.91 -43.63 46.02
N CYS A 222 8.74 -44.25 46.17
CA CYS A 222 8.03 -44.29 47.43
C CYS A 222 8.10 -45.73 47.97
N ALA A 223 8.39 -45.83 49.26
CA ALA A 223 8.66 -47.05 49.99
C ALA A 223 7.41 -47.92 50.20
N SER A 224 7.59 -49.25 50.27
CA SER A 224 7.12 -50.06 51.40
C SER A 224 7.35 -51.57 51.19
N ARG A 225 7.95 -52.17 52.24
CA ARG A 225 7.63 -53.47 52.87
C ARG A 225 7.87 -54.78 52.11
N GLY A 226 8.58 -55.68 52.78
CA GLY A 226 8.61 -57.12 52.51
C GLY A 226 10.00 -57.70 52.63
#